data_AF-A0AAV3SB25-F1
#
_entry.id   AF-A0AAV3SB25-F1
#
_cell.length_a   1.000
_cell.length_b   1.000
_cell.length_c   1.000
_cell.angle_alpha   90.00
_cell.angle_beta   90.00
_cell.angle_gamma   90.00
#
_symmetry.space_group_name_H-M   'P 1'
#
loop_
_entity.id
_entity.type
_entity.pdbx_description
1 polymer ?
#
loop_
_entity_poly.entity_id
_entity_poly.type
_entity_poly.pdbx_seq_one_letter_code
_entity_poly.pdbx_strand_id
1 'polypeptide(L)'
;MDFVDWPFSKLDDYSDVGEMFDAHYKIVRAEKPKYAVAPDVDEFTTYTDVKAWADELGEYAETVIVVPKTIHPKEVARRFRVGMPCQPRYGPTPWQWTEYSTCAEVHLLGGSPVKHAEIMKYHIPVESVDTTSPVKAARFGDYWNGSQWYNSTGGFYWCLKQSYRNMRRSMNPRREVWDPGTGTRIT
;
A
#
# COMPACT_ATOMS: atom_id res chain seq x y z
N MET A 1 7.30 -14.31 1.15
CA MET A 1 6.03 -13.55 1.15
C MET A 1 6.25 -12.22 0.43
N ASP A 2 5.30 -11.68 -0.36
CA ASP A 2 5.58 -10.47 -1.17
C ASP A 2 5.33 -9.14 -0.43
N PHE A 3 4.41 -9.11 0.53
CA PHE A 3 3.98 -7.88 1.21
C PHE A 3 3.74 -8.17 2.69
N VAL A 4 4.41 -7.43 3.58
CA VAL A 4 4.21 -7.47 5.03
C VAL A 4 3.70 -6.10 5.49
N ASP A 5 2.48 -6.09 6.02
CA ASP A 5 1.81 -4.85 6.46
C ASP A 5 2.14 -4.51 7.91
N TRP A 6 2.07 -3.23 8.26
CA TRP A 6 2.15 -2.78 9.65
C TRP A 6 0.84 -3.18 10.36
N PRO A 7 0.87 -3.84 11.53
CA PRO A 7 -0.34 -4.35 12.17
C PRO A 7 -1.14 -3.26 12.91
N PHE A 8 -1.76 -2.33 12.16
CA PHE A 8 -2.53 -1.18 12.68
C PHE A 8 -3.65 -1.56 13.67
N SER A 9 -4.25 -2.75 13.52
CA SER A 9 -5.41 -3.17 14.32
C SER A 9 -5.07 -3.62 15.73
N LYS A 10 -3.80 -3.54 16.14
CA LYS A 10 -3.33 -3.98 17.45
C LYS A 10 -2.77 -2.83 18.30
N LEU A 11 -2.89 -1.57 17.88
CA LEU A 11 -2.39 -0.46 18.70
C LEU A 11 -3.07 -0.40 20.09
N ASP A 12 -4.31 -0.86 20.19
CA ASP A 12 -5.02 -0.99 21.48
C ASP A 12 -4.49 -2.13 22.38
N ASP A 13 -3.82 -3.13 21.79
CA ASP A 13 -3.30 -4.32 22.49
C ASP A 13 -1.85 -4.15 22.96
N TYR A 14 -1.14 -3.12 22.48
CA TYR A 14 0.28 -2.88 22.78
C TYR A 14 0.44 -1.53 23.47
N SER A 15 1.15 -1.53 24.61
CA SER A 15 1.47 -0.29 25.34
C SER A 15 2.62 0.51 24.73
N ASP A 16 3.38 -0.09 23.80
CA ASP A 16 4.58 0.50 23.21
C ASP A 16 4.71 0.14 21.72
N VAL A 17 4.85 1.16 20.87
CA VAL A 17 5.07 1.03 19.42
C VAL A 17 6.39 0.30 19.12
N GLY A 18 7.42 0.46 19.96
CA GLY A 18 8.71 -0.19 19.80
C GLY A 18 8.63 -1.71 19.90
N GLU A 19 7.89 -2.25 20.88
CA GLU A 19 7.70 -3.70 21.00
C GLU A 19 6.93 -4.30 19.81
N MET A 20 5.95 -3.55 19.29
CA MET A 20 5.23 -3.94 18.08
C MET A 20 6.15 -3.90 16.85
N PHE A 21 7.04 -2.89 16.78
CA PHE A 21 8.05 -2.81 15.74
C PHE A 21 8.98 -4.01 15.77
N ASP A 22 9.49 -4.41 16.94
CA ASP A 22 10.35 -5.59 17.08
C ASP A 22 9.67 -6.87 16.58
N ALA A 23 8.38 -7.03 16.87
CA ALA A 23 7.59 -8.16 16.38
C ALA A 23 7.43 -8.14 14.85
N HIS A 24 7.14 -6.96 14.28
CA HIS A 24 7.02 -6.77 12.84
C HIS A 24 8.36 -6.97 12.12
N TYR A 25 9.44 -6.38 12.64
CA TYR A 25 10.80 -6.50 12.12
C TYR A 25 11.27 -7.96 12.07
N LYS A 26 10.95 -8.78 13.08
CA LYS A 26 11.24 -10.23 13.06
C LYS A 26 10.60 -10.94 11.87
N ILE A 27 9.37 -10.56 11.51
CA ILE A 27 8.66 -11.14 10.35
C ILE A 27 9.32 -10.67 9.06
N VAL A 28 9.58 -9.36 8.91
CA VAL A 28 10.22 -8.80 7.71
C VAL A 28 11.60 -9.40 7.48
N ARG A 29 12.40 -9.55 8.54
CA ARG A 29 13.72 -10.19 8.49
C ARG A 29 13.65 -11.66 8.06
N ALA A 30 12.67 -12.41 8.56
CA ALA A 30 12.51 -13.83 8.23
C ALA A 30 12.00 -14.04 6.80
N GLU A 31 11.02 -13.24 6.39
CA GLU A 31 10.32 -13.40 5.11
C GLU A 31 11.02 -12.70 3.93
N LYS A 32 11.87 -11.71 4.21
CA LYS A 32 12.57 -10.86 3.22
C LYS A 32 11.63 -10.40 2.09
N PRO A 33 10.54 -9.70 2.43
CA PRO A 33 9.47 -9.45 1.48
C PRO A 33 9.86 -8.43 0.43
N LYS A 34 9.17 -8.44 -0.72
CA LYS A 34 9.32 -7.37 -1.69
C LYS A 34 8.90 -6.01 -1.11
N TYR A 35 7.83 -5.99 -0.35
CA TYR A 35 7.27 -4.79 0.27
C TYR A 35 7.10 -4.96 1.77
N ALA A 36 7.51 -3.95 2.54
CA ALA A 36 7.20 -3.83 3.95
C ALA A 36 6.64 -2.42 4.24
N VAL A 37 5.66 -2.32 5.15
CA VAL A 37 5.11 -1.04 5.59
C VAL A 37 5.71 -0.70 6.95
N ALA A 38 6.37 0.45 7.04
CA ALA A 38 6.86 0.99 8.31
C ALA A 38 5.70 1.47 9.19
N PRO A 39 5.90 1.69 10.50
CA PRO A 39 4.91 2.37 11.33
C PRO A 39 4.47 3.69 10.69
N ASP A 40 3.21 4.06 10.89
CA ASP A 40 2.69 5.34 10.43
C ASP A 40 3.46 6.49 11.08
N VAL A 41 3.66 7.60 10.36
CA VAL A 41 4.14 8.86 10.94
C VAL A 41 2.93 9.63 11.45
N ASP A 42 2.63 9.53 12.73
CA ASP A 42 1.40 10.08 13.32
C ASP A 42 1.64 10.74 14.69
N GLU A 43 0.63 10.85 15.54
CA GLU A 43 0.76 11.42 16.89
C GLU A 43 1.54 10.54 17.88
N PHE A 44 1.71 9.25 17.58
CA PHE A 44 2.40 8.29 18.46
C PHE A 44 3.87 8.08 18.07
N THR A 45 4.26 8.51 16.87
CA THR A 45 5.61 8.30 16.33
C THR A 45 6.13 9.59 15.72
N THR A 46 7.44 9.82 15.82
CA THR A 46 8.05 10.92 15.06
C THR A 46 8.54 10.42 13.71
N TYR A 47 8.62 11.31 12.72
CA TYR A 47 9.23 10.95 11.43
C TYR A 47 10.68 10.49 11.58
N THR A 48 11.42 11.03 12.55
CA THR A 48 12.80 10.60 12.84
C THR A 48 12.86 9.13 13.23
N ASP A 49 11.96 8.70 14.10
CA ASP A 49 11.89 7.30 14.57
C ASP A 49 11.45 6.37 13.44
N VAL A 50 10.36 6.73 12.76
CA VAL A 50 9.84 5.95 11.62
C VAL A 50 10.88 5.82 10.52
N LYS A 51 11.67 6.87 10.26
CA LYS A 51 12.74 6.83 9.28
C LYS A 51 13.84 5.83 9.68
N ALA A 52 14.23 5.78 10.95
CA ALA A 52 15.22 4.82 11.44
C ALA A 52 14.72 3.38 11.29
N TRP A 53 13.48 3.12 11.73
CA TRP A 53 12.82 1.83 11.56
C TRP A 53 12.66 1.44 10.09
N ALA A 54 12.29 2.37 9.22
CA ALA A 54 12.19 2.13 7.79
C ALA A 54 13.55 1.79 7.16
N ASP A 55 14.65 2.38 7.64
CA ASP A 55 16.00 2.02 7.21
C ASP A 55 16.36 0.58 7.66
N GLU A 56 15.98 0.18 8.88
CA GLU A 56 16.17 -1.21 9.36
C GLU A 56 15.37 -2.24 8.55
N LEU A 57 14.11 -1.94 8.22
CA LEU A 57 13.29 -2.80 7.36
C LEU A 57 13.89 -2.90 5.95
N GLY A 58 14.51 -1.82 5.45
CA GLY A 58 15.15 -1.75 4.14
C GLY A 58 16.38 -2.67 3.98
N GLU A 59 16.92 -3.21 5.07
CA GLU A 59 17.96 -4.25 5.00
C GLU A 59 17.43 -5.58 4.46
N TYR A 60 16.12 -5.83 4.59
CA TYR A 60 15.48 -7.11 4.27
C TYR A 60 14.36 -7.00 3.25
N ALA A 61 13.76 -5.81 3.09
CA ALA A 61 12.71 -5.56 2.11
C ALA A 61 13.22 -4.78 0.90
N GLU A 62 12.77 -5.13 -0.31
CA GLU A 62 13.16 -4.41 -1.54
C GLU A 62 12.60 -2.98 -1.58
N THR A 63 11.42 -2.76 -1.00
CA THR A 63 10.77 -1.45 -0.95
C THR A 63 10.05 -1.28 0.37
N VAL A 64 10.43 -0.25 1.12
CA VAL A 64 9.75 0.16 2.35
C VAL A 64 8.77 1.29 2.06
N ILE A 65 7.54 1.11 2.54
CA ILE A 65 6.45 2.06 2.40
C ILE A 65 6.31 2.84 3.70
N VAL A 66 6.33 4.17 3.62
CA VAL A 66 6.17 5.07 4.77
C VAL A 66 4.89 5.88 4.60
N VAL A 67 4.04 5.90 5.63
CA VAL A 67 2.73 6.56 5.60
C VAL A 67 2.78 7.89 6.37
N PRO A 68 2.75 9.04 5.68
CA PRO A 68 2.92 10.34 6.33
C PRO A 68 1.57 10.90 6.78
N LYS A 69 1.16 10.70 8.05
CA LYS A 69 -0.11 11.27 8.54
C LYS A 69 0.04 12.68 9.11
N THR A 70 1.16 12.99 9.76
CA THR A 70 1.41 14.29 10.41
C THR A 70 2.43 15.18 9.71
N ILE A 71 3.10 14.67 8.67
CA ILE A 71 4.04 15.42 7.81
C ILE A 71 3.55 15.43 6.36
N HIS A 72 3.93 16.43 5.57
CA HIS A 72 3.51 16.49 4.17
C HIS A 72 4.15 15.32 3.37
N PRO A 73 3.44 14.67 2.42
CA PRO A 73 3.95 13.49 1.70
C PRO A 73 5.30 13.67 0.99
N LYS A 74 5.60 14.90 0.55
CA LYS A 74 6.88 15.29 -0.08
C LYS A 74 8.07 15.25 0.89
N GLU A 75 7.85 15.28 2.20
CA GLU A 75 8.90 15.25 3.22
C GLU A 75 9.44 13.84 3.46
N VAL A 76 8.72 12.80 3.02
CA VAL A 76 9.20 11.41 3.05
C VAL A 76 10.44 11.28 2.16
N ALA A 77 11.49 10.67 2.70
CA ALA A 77 12.76 10.52 2.01
C ALA A 77 12.57 9.71 0.72
N ARG A 78 13.16 10.19 -0.39
CA ARG A 78 12.94 9.65 -1.75
C ARG A 78 13.27 8.16 -1.92
N ARG A 79 14.05 7.56 -1.02
CA ARG A 79 14.37 6.13 -1.03
C ARG A 79 13.22 5.24 -0.54
N PHE A 80 12.22 5.82 0.11
CA PHE A 80 11.02 5.14 0.54
C PHE A 80 9.87 5.44 -0.42
N ARG A 81 8.97 4.47 -0.57
CA ARG A 81 7.71 4.66 -1.28
C ARG A 81 6.71 5.30 -0.34
N VAL A 82 5.97 6.30 -0.82
CA VAL A 82 4.97 6.99 0.01
C VAL A 82 3.68 6.19 0.06
N GLY A 83 3.24 5.81 1.25
CA GLY A 83 1.95 5.16 1.48
C GLY A 83 0.82 6.19 1.52
N MET A 84 -0.18 6.00 0.67
CA MET A 84 -1.37 6.85 0.59
C MET A 84 -2.60 6.08 1.09
N PRO A 85 -3.13 6.39 2.30
CA PRO A 85 -4.31 5.72 2.84
C PRO A 85 -5.55 5.94 1.98
N CYS A 86 -6.06 4.86 1.40
CA CYS A 86 -7.24 4.87 0.54
C CYS A 86 -8.51 4.40 1.26
N GLN A 87 -8.42 3.90 2.49
CA GLN A 87 -9.56 3.44 3.26
C GLN A 87 -9.81 4.31 4.51
N PRO A 88 -10.95 5.03 4.59
CA PRO A 88 -11.25 5.92 5.72
C PRO A 88 -11.34 5.22 7.09
N ARG A 89 -11.54 3.89 7.10
CA ARG A 89 -11.72 3.09 8.32
C ARG A 89 -10.49 3.10 9.24
N TYR A 90 -9.31 3.36 8.69
CA TYR A 90 -8.04 3.37 9.45
C TYR A 90 -7.51 4.79 9.68
N GLY A 91 -8.37 5.79 9.52
CA GLY A 91 -8.07 7.21 9.68
C GLY A 91 -8.48 8.04 8.45
N PRO A 92 -8.73 9.35 8.62
CA PRO A 92 -8.91 10.25 7.48
C PRO A 92 -7.65 10.25 6.62
N THR A 93 -7.80 10.40 5.30
CA THR A 93 -6.64 10.72 4.45
C THR A 93 -6.23 12.14 4.83
N PRO A 94 -5.06 12.35 5.48
CA PRO A 94 -4.73 13.65 6.07
C PRO A 94 -4.43 14.71 5.00
N TRP A 95 -4.08 14.25 3.79
CA TRP A 95 -3.70 15.06 2.65
C TRP A 95 -4.66 14.81 1.49
N GLN A 96 -4.92 15.86 0.70
CA GLN A 96 -5.60 15.75 -0.58
C GLN A 96 -4.80 14.85 -1.52
N TRP A 97 -5.48 14.12 -2.40
CA TRP A 97 -4.82 13.17 -3.30
C TRP A 97 -3.76 13.83 -4.18
N THR A 98 -4.02 15.06 -4.63
CA THR A 98 -3.09 15.83 -5.47
C THR A 98 -1.78 16.18 -4.77
N GLU A 99 -1.72 16.17 -3.44
CA GLU A 99 -0.48 16.45 -2.69
C GLU A 99 0.57 15.34 -2.87
N TYR A 100 0.13 14.12 -3.22
CA TYR A 100 1.00 12.99 -3.53
C TYR A 100 1.60 13.05 -4.96
N SER A 101 1.16 13.98 -5.82
CA SER A 101 1.62 14.08 -7.21
C SER A 101 3.11 14.42 -7.36
N THR A 102 3.72 15.00 -6.32
CA THR A 102 5.14 15.38 -6.30
C THR A 102 6.06 14.36 -5.63
N CYS A 103 5.48 13.28 -5.08
CA CYS A 103 6.24 12.18 -4.51
C CYS A 103 7.02 11.45 -5.61
N ALA A 104 8.10 10.75 -5.25
CA ALA A 104 8.82 9.91 -6.22
C ALA A 104 7.94 8.72 -6.64
N GLU A 105 7.36 8.04 -5.65
CA GLU A 105 6.54 6.85 -5.82
C GLU A 105 5.46 6.77 -4.75
N VAL A 106 4.31 6.23 -5.13
CA VAL A 106 3.16 6.07 -4.26
C VAL A 106 2.66 4.64 -4.24
N HIS A 107 2.38 4.13 -3.04
CA HIS A 107 1.59 2.92 -2.80
C HIS A 107 0.21 3.33 -2.31
N LEU A 108 -0.86 2.86 -2.96
CA LEU A 108 -2.22 3.09 -2.46
C LEU A 108 -2.60 2.00 -1.46
N LEU A 109 -2.78 2.40 -0.20
CA LEU A 109 -3.05 1.51 0.92
C LEU A 109 -4.55 1.23 1.10
N GLY A 110 -4.96 -0.02 0.89
CA GLY A 110 -6.34 -0.47 1.01
C GLY A 110 -7.30 0.23 0.04
N GLY A 111 -8.59 0.31 0.39
CA GLY A 111 -9.60 0.97 -0.43
C GLY A 111 -10.17 0.09 -1.55
N SER A 112 -10.97 0.66 -2.45
CA SER A 112 -11.63 -0.07 -3.54
C SER A 112 -11.01 0.25 -4.91
N PRO A 113 -11.10 -0.68 -5.89
CA PRO A 113 -10.64 -0.42 -7.25
C PRO A 113 -11.31 0.80 -7.92
N VAL A 114 -12.54 1.14 -7.53
CA VAL A 114 -13.21 2.38 -7.96
C VAL A 114 -12.40 3.60 -7.53
N LYS A 115 -12.05 3.68 -6.24
CA LYS A 115 -11.29 4.79 -5.67
C LYS A 115 -9.88 4.85 -6.24
N HIS A 116 -9.21 3.71 -6.41
CA HIS A 116 -7.89 3.65 -7.05
C HIS A 116 -7.91 4.19 -8.47
N ALA A 117 -8.91 3.79 -9.27
CA ALA A 117 -9.06 4.28 -10.65
C ALA A 117 -9.37 5.78 -10.68
N GLU A 118 -10.06 6.32 -9.67
CA GLU A 118 -10.29 7.76 -9.53
C GLU A 118 -9.00 8.52 -9.19
N ILE A 119 -8.26 8.05 -8.18
CA ILE A 119 -6.96 8.61 -7.76
C ILE A 119 -5.98 8.67 -8.94
N MET A 120 -5.91 7.60 -9.74
CA MET A 120 -5.00 7.53 -10.90
C MET A 120 -5.27 8.61 -11.97
N LYS A 121 -6.46 9.23 -11.99
CA LYS A 121 -6.75 10.36 -12.91
C LYS A 121 -6.01 11.64 -12.54
N TYR A 122 -5.49 11.75 -11.32
CA TYR A 122 -4.79 12.93 -10.80
C TYR A 122 -3.28 12.90 -11.03
N HIS A 123 -2.78 12.03 -11.92
CA HIS A 123 -1.37 11.92 -12.29
C HIS A 123 -0.41 11.67 -11.10
N ILE A 124 -0.90 10.98 -10.07
CA ILE A 124 -0.09 10.54 -8.94
C ILE A 124 0.81 9.38 -9.42
N PRO A 125 2.11 9.35 -9.06
CA PRO A 125 3.05 8.30 -9.49
C PRO A 125 2.82 7.01 -8.70
N VAL A 126 1.70 6.36 -8.95
CA VAL A 126 1.30 5.11 -8.30
C VAL A 126 2.08 3.93 -8.88
N GLU A 127 2.88 3.27 -8.05
CA GLU A 127 3.67 2.10 -8.43
C GLU A 127 3.10 0.78 -7.88
N SER A 128 2.23 0.85 -6.87
CA SER A 128 1.65 -0.34 -6.25
C SER A 128 0.33 -0.05 -5.51
N VAL A 129 -0.46 -1.10 -5.33
CA VAL A 129 -1.79 -1.10 -4.70
C VAL A 129 -1.91 -2.38 -3.87
N ASP A 130 -2.48 -2.28 -2.68
CA ASP A 130 -3.03 -3.41 -1.96
C ASP A 130 -4.54 -3.20 -1.70
N THR A 131 -5.31 -4.29 -1.63
CA THR A 131 -6.74 -4.20 -1.30
C THR A 131 -7.36 -5.55 -0.97
N THR A 132 -8.27 -5.53 0.01
CA THR A 132 -9.16 -6.65 0.34
C THR A 132 -10.51 -6.58 -0.37
N SER A 133 -10.79 -5.52 -1.14
CA SER A 133 -12.09 -5.29 -1.78
C SER A 133 -12.51 -6.43 -2.72
N PRO A 134 -11.64 -6.99 -3.59
CA PRO A 134 -11.98 -8.16 -4.41
C PRO A 134 -12.42 -9.38 -3.59
N VAL A 135 -11.77 -9.64 -2.46
CA VAL A 135 -12.11 -10.76 -1.56
C VAL A 135 -13.50 -10.58 -0.96
N LYS A 136 -13.83 -9.35 -0.53
CA LYS A 136 -15.17 -9.04 0.02
C LYS A 136 -16.24 -9.15 -1.06
N ALA A 137 -16.01 -8.58 -2.24
CA ALA A 137 -16.95 -8.62 -3.36
C ALA A 137 -17.23 -10.06 -3.85
N ALA A 138 -16.18 -10.87 -3.98
CA ALA A 138 -16.32 -12.25 -4.46
C ALA A 138 -17.20 -13.13 -3.56
N ARG A 139 -17.33 -12.82 -2.26
CA ARG A 139 -18.25 -13.54 -1.34
C ARG A 139 -19.72 -13.37 -1.73
N PHE A 140 -20.05 -12.30 -2.44
CA PHE A 140 -21.40 -12.00 -2.94
C PHE A 140 -21.56 -12.33 -4.43
N GLY A 141 -20.57 -13.00 -5.05
CA GLY A 141 -20.59 -13.30 -6.48
C GLY A 141 -20.14 -12.12 -7.36
N ASP A 142 -19.64 -11.03 -6.78
CA ASP A 142 -19.24 -9.86 -7.55
C ASP A 142 -17.76 -9.89 -7.94
N TYR A 143 -17.44 -9.34 -9.12
CA TYR A 143 -16.08 -9.14 -9.59
C TYR A 143 -15.88 -7.74 -10.18
N TRP A 144 -14.65 -7.23 -10.10
CA TRP A 144 -14.26 -5.97 -10.75
C TRP A 144 -14.06 -6.21 -12.25
N ASN A 145 -14.84 -5.56 -13.11
CA ASN A 145 -14.72 -5.75 -14.56
C ASN A 145 -13.66 -4.84 -15.21
N GLY A 146 -13.04 -3.92 -14.45
CA GLY A 146 -12.15 -2.88 -14.95
C GLY A 146 -12.67 -1.46 -14.75
N SER A 147 -13.98 -1.28 -14.53
CA SER A 147 -14.61 0.03 -14.31
C SER A 147 -15.63 0.06 -13.19
N GLN A 148 -16.34 -1.05 -12.94
CA GLN A 148 -17.31 -1.18 -11.84
C GLN A 148 -17.42 -2.64 -11.38
N TRP A 149 -18.14 -2.85 -10.28
CA TRP A 149 -18.48 -4.18 -9.79
C TRP A 149 -19.63 -4.78 -10.61
N TYR A 150 -19.50 -6.04 -10.98
CA TYR A 150 -20.53 -6.81 -11.70
C TYR A 150 -20.79 -8.13 -10.99
N ASN A 151 -22.07 -8.51 -10.90
CA ASN A 151 -22.48 -9.80 -10.38
C ASN A 151 -22.24 -10.92 -11.41
N SER A 152 -21.85 -12.10 -10.94
CA SER A 152 -21.55 -13.28 -11.76
C SER A 152 -21.97 -14.56 -11.05
N THR A 153 -22.29 -15.60 -11.85
CA THR A 153 -22.53 -16.96 -11.37
C THR A 153 -21.23 -17.81 -11.32
N GLY A 154 -20.07 -17.24 -11.64
CA GLY A 154 -18.79 -17.96 -11.74
C GLY A 154 -18.21 -18.48 -10.41
N GLY A 155 -18.79 -18.12 -9.27
CA GLY A 155 -18.34 -18.52 -7.94
C GLY A 155 -17.12 -17.72 -7.43
N PHE A 156 -16.81 -17.89 -6.14
CA PHE A 156 -15.85 -17.06 -5.39
C PHE A 156 -14.46 -16.94 -6.06
N TYR A 157 -13.80 -18.07 -6.35
CA TYR A 157 -12.45 -18.05 -6.92
C TYR A 157 -12.39 -17.48 -8.34
N TRP A 158 -13.45 -17.69 -9.13
CA TRP A 158 -13.54 -17.07 -10.45
C TRP A 158 -13.64 -15.55 -10.32
N CYS A 159 -14.52 -15.04 -9.45
CA CYS A 159 -14.68 -13.61 -9.22
C CYS A 159 -13.38 -12.95 -8.74
N LEU A 160 -12.64 -13.62 -7.84
CA LEU A 160 -11.31 -13.18 -7.41
C LEU A 160 -10.33 -13.08 -8.58
N LYS A 161 -10.21 -14.17 -9.37
CA LYS A 161 -9.30 -14.22 -10.52
C LYS A 161 -9.62 -13.13 -11.53
N GLN A 162 -10.90 -12.92 -11.84
CA GLN A 162 -11.32 -11.86 -12.76
C GLN A 162 -10.98 -10.47 -12.23
N SER A 163 -11.27 -10.22 -10.94
CA SER A 163 -11.01 -8.92 -10.33
C SER A 163 -9.54 -8.54 -10.39
N TYR A 164 -8.63 -9.41 -9.92
CA TYR A 164 -7.20 -9.12 -9.93
C TYR A 164 -6.63 -9.03 -11.36
N ARG A 165 -7.10 -9.87 -12.29
CA ARG A 165 -6.72 -9.75 -13.71
C ARG A 165 -7.11 -8.40 -14.29
N ASN A 166 -8.34 -7.95 -14.04
CA ASN A 166 -8.87 -6.71 -14.59
C ASN A 166 -8.25 -5.49 -13.91
N MET A 167 -8.00 -5.54 -12.60
CA MET A 167 -7.24 -4.51 -11.88
C MET A 167 -5.83 -4.37 -12.46
N ARG A 168 -5.08 -5.48 -12.60
CA ARG A 168 -3.73 -5.44 -13.19
C ARG A 168 -3.76 -4.81 -14.59
N ARG A 169 -4.77 -5.14 -15.40
CA ARG A 169 -4.92 -4.58 -16.76
C ARG A 169 -5.27 -3.09 -16.74
N SER A 170 -6.18 -2.64 -15.88
CA SER A 170 -6.64 -1.26 -15.86
C SER A 170 -5.66 -0.31 -15.15
N MET A 171 -4.94 -0.80 -14.14
CA MET A 171 -4.07 0.00 -13.28
C MET A 171 -2.58 -0.10 -13.66
N ASN A 172 -2.18 -1.13 -14.42
CA ASN A 172 -0.85 -1.22 -15.01
C ASN A 172 -0.95 -1.42 -16.54
N PRO A 173 -1.44 -0.42 -17.30
CA PRO A 173 -1.68 -0.56 -18.73
C PRO A 173 -0.40 -0.78 -19.54
N ARG A 174 0.74 -0.27 -19.06
CA ARG A 174 2.06 -0.46 -19.70
C ARG A 174 2.72 -1.79 -19.35
N ARG A 175 2.20 -2.49 -18.33
CA ARG A 175 2.79 -3.71 -17.74
C ARG A 175 4.22 -3.54 -17.23
N GLU A 176 4.67 -2.29 -17.11
CA GLU A 176 5.97 -1.95 -16.61
C GLU A 176 6.00 -2.20 -15.10
N VAL A 177 7.12 -2.74 -14.61
CA VAL A 177 7.44 -2.91 -13.20
C VAL A 177 8.60 -1.98 -12.90
N TRP A 178 8.48 -1.19 -11.83
CA TRP A 178 9.61 -0.39 -11.36
C TRP A 178 10.64 -1.31 -10.67
N ASP A 179 11.91 -1.16 -11.06
CA ASP A 179 13.05 -1.85 -10.47
C ASP A 179 13.78 -0.91 -9.48
N PRO A 180 13.75 -1.23 -8.17
CA PRO A 180 14.43 -0.44 -7.16
C PRO A 180 15.95 -0.43 -7.30
N GLY A 181 16.53 -1.50 -7.82
CA GLY A 181 17.98 -1.64 -7.96
C GLY A 181 18.56 -0.77 -9.06
N THR A 182 17.77 -0.49 -10.11
CA THR A 182 18.21 0.30 -11.26
C THR A 182 17.58 1.70 -11.31
N GLY A 183 16.50 1.93 -10.56
CA GLY A 183 15.72 3.17 -10.62
C GLY A 183 14.97 3.35 -11.95
N THR A 184 14.72 2.27 -12.70
CA THR A 184 14.09 2.30 -14.03
C THR A 184 12.86 1.40 -14.10
N ARG A 185 12.02 1.60 -15.13
CA ARG A 185 10.91 0.69 -15.46
C ARG A 185 11.40 -0.43 -16.38
N ILE A 186 10.99 -1.67 -16.09
CA ILE A 186 11.25 -2.87 -16.90
C ILE A 186 9.91 -3.49 -17.36
N THR A 187 9.91 -4.17 -18.51
CA THR A 187 8.72 -4.86 -19.08
C THR A 187 8.70 -6.36 -18.83
#